data_AF-A0A925QFE3-F1
#
_entry.id   AF-A0A925QFE3-F1
#
_cell.length_a   1.000
_cell.length_b   1.000
_cell.length_c   1.000
_cell.angle_alpha   90.00
_cell.angle_beta   90.00
_cell.angle_gamma   90.00
#
_symmetry.space_group_name_H-M   'P 1'
#
loop_
_entity.id
_entity.type
_entity.pdbx_description
1 polymer ?
#
loop_
_entity_poly.entity_id
_entity_poly.type
_entity_poly.pdbx_seq_one_letter_code
_entity_poly.pdbx_strand_id
1 'polypeptide(L)' 'MSTHLEQLTADAMKLPLRDRVQLAQRLVSTLDDEVETNVEALWFAEAERRLEELRSGKVQGIPAKDAFRDARETLKR' A
#
# COMPACT_ATOMS: atom_id res chain seq x y z
N MET A 1 25.02 19.11 -6.43
CA MET A 1 24.48 17.76 -6.18
C MET A 1 23.13 17.69 -6.88
N SER A 2 23.06 16.99 -8.02
CA SER A 2 21.82 16.74 -8.80
C SER A 2 22.10 15.84 -10.01
N THR A 3 23.30 15.94 -10.56
CA THR A 3 23.68 15.34 -11.86
C THR A 3 23.62 13.82 -11.91
N HIS A 4 23.99 13.12 -10.83
CA HIS A 4 24.00 11.64 -10.86
C HIS A 4 22.58 11.06 -10.87
N LEU A 5 21.68 11.61 -10.05
CA LEU A 5 20.27 11.18 -10.01
C LEU A 5 19.54 11.54 -11.31
N GLU A 6 19.78 12.73 -11.85
CA GLU A 6 19.23 13.16 -13.14
C GLU A 6 19.69 12.23 -14.28
N GLN A 7 20.97 11.86 -14.29
CA GLN A 7 21.51 10.96 -15.31
C GLN A 7 20.95 9.53 -15.19
N LEU A 8 20.86 8.99 -13.97
CA LEU A 8 20.22 7.70 -13.72
C LEU A 8 18.73 7.72 -14.12
N THR A 9 18.03 8.81 -13.84
CA THR A 9 16.63 8.98 -14.24
C THR A 9 16.51 9.01 -15.76
N ALA A 10 17.35 9.78 -16.45
CA ALA A 10 17.37 9.85 -17.90
C ALA A 10 17.65 8.48 -18.54
N ASP A 11 18.57 7.70 -17.98
CA ASP A 11 18.89 6.35 -18.46
C ASP A 11 17.76 5.35 -18.18
N ALA A 12 17.13 5.42 -17.00
CA ALA A 12 15.95 4.62 -16.68
C ALA A 12 14.77 4.92 -17.63
N MET A 13 14.59 6.18 -18.04
CA MET A 13 13.52 6.57 -18.97
C MET A 13 13.71 6.01 -20.39
N LYS A 14 14.95 5.69 -20.80
CA LYS A 14 15.24 5.06 -22.08
C LYS A 14 14.85 3.57 -22.13
N LEU A 15 14.63 2.93 -20.98
CA LEU A 15 14.25 1.53 -20.92
C LEU A 15 12.86 1.29 -21.52
N PRO A 16 12.59 0.10 -22.08
CA PRO A 16 11.24 -0.32 -22.44
C PRO A 16 10.29 -0.26 -21.24
N LEU A 17 8.99 -0.04 -21.49
CA LEU A 17 7.98 0.09 -20.43
C LEU A 17 8.03 -1.05 -19.41
N ARG A 18 8.17 -2.29 -19.88
CA ARG A 18 8.24 -3.48 -19.03
C ARG A 18 9.41 -3.44 -18.05
N ASP A 19 10.56 -2.94 -18.47
CA ASP A 19 11.76 -2.89 -17.64
C ASP A 19 11.72 -1.72 -16.68
N ARG A 20 11.10 -0.59 -17.09
CA ARG A 20 10.80 0.52 -16.17
C ARG A 20 9.87 0.10 -15.04
N VAL A 21 8.82 -0.67 -15.34
CA VAL A 21 7.90 -1.20 -14.33
C VAL A 21 8.64 -2.11 -13.34
N GLN A 22 9.48 -3.02 -13.84
CA GLN A 22 10.28 -3.89 -12.97
C GLN A 22 11.26 -3.09 -12.09
N LEU A 23 11.93 -2.08 -12.65
CA LEU A 23 12.84 -1.22 -11.90
C LEU A 23 12.09 -0.44 -10.81
N ALA A 24 10.94 0.15 -11.14
CA ALA A 24 10.10 0.85 -10.18
C ALA A 24 9.64 -0.06 -9.04
N GLN A 25 9.19 -1.29 -9.34
CA GLN A 25 8.81 -2.27 -8.32
C GLN A 25 9.95 -2.60 -7.36
N ARG A 26 11.16 -2.81 -7.87
CA ARG A 26 12.35 -3.08 -7.03
C ARG A 26 12.73 -1.90 -6.15
N LEU A 27 12.64 -0.68 -6.67
CA LEU A 27 12.90 0.53 -5.89
C LEU A 27 11.86 0.73 -4.79
N VAL A 28 10.59 0.49 -5.10
CA VAL A 28 9.51 0.56 -4.09
C VAL A 28 9.71 -0.50 -3.01
N SER A 29 10.04 -1.74 -3.35
CA SER A 29 10.24 -2.79 -2.34
C SER A 29 11.39 -2.50 -1.37
N THR A 30 12.39 -1.70 -1.77
CA THR A 30 13.46 -1.28 -0.83
C THR A 30 13.02 -0.21 0.16
N LEU A 31 11.93 0.50 -0.13
CA LEU A 31 11.38 1.51 0.78
C LEU A 31 10.51 0.88 1.86
N ASP A 32 9.91 -0.27 1.57
CA ASP A 32 9.11 -1.03 2.52
C ASP A 32 9.98 -1.40 3.75
N ASP A 33 11.19 -1.92 3.53
CA ASP A 33 12.15 -2.27 4.61
C ASP A 33 12.55 -1.07 5.52
N GLU A 34 12.60 0.16 4.99
CA GLU A 34 12.97 1.37 5.77
C GLU A 34 11.79 1.99 6.53
N VAL A 35 10.55 1.75 6.09
CA VAL A 35 9.32 2.37 6.64
C VAL A 35 8.58 1.42 7.60
N GLU A 36 8.86 0.12 7.54
CA GLU A 36 8.00 -0.93 8.12
C GLU A 36 7.94 -0.98 9.64
N THR A 37 9.04 -0.72 10.36
CA THR A 37 9.12 -1.15 11.77
C THR A 37 8.08 -0.49 12.69
N ASN A 38 7.68 0.76 12.43
CA ASN A 38 6.67 1.44 13.24
C ASN A 38 5.26 1.36 12.63
N VAL A 39 5.16 1.28 11.29
CA VAL A 39 3.87 1.24 10.61
C VAL A 39 3.18 -0.09 10.89
N GLU A 40 3.89 -1.22 10.82
CA GLU A 40 3.30 -2.53 11.06
C GLU A 40 2.73 -2.66 12.48
N ALA A 41 3.47 -2.18 13.48
CA ALA A 41 3.02 -2.16 14.88
C ALA A 41 1.76 -1.30 15.08
N LEU A 42 1.69 -0.13 14.44
CA LEU A 42 0.51 0.74 14.50
C LEU A 42 -0.71 0.12 13.79
N TRP A 43 -0.50 -0.54 12.65
CA TRP A 43 -1.56 -1.27 11.94
C TRP A 43 -2.08 -2.45 12.77
N PHE A 44 -1.18 -3.19 13.42
CA PHE A 44 -1.55 -4.28 14.31
C PHE A 44 -2.40 -3.79 15.48
N ALA A 45 -1.95 -2.74 16.17
CA ALA A 45 -2.69 -2.13 17.28
C ALA A 45 -4.09 -1.64 16.86
N GLU A 46 -4.20 -1.03 15.67
CA GLU A 46 -5.49 -0.59 15.13
C GLU A 46 -6.40 -1.77 14.75
N ALA A 47 -5.85 -2.84 14.20
CA ALA A 47 -6.60 -4.04 13.87
C ALA A 47 -7.18 -4.72 15.12
N GLU A 48 -6.38 -4.87 16.17
CA GLU A 48 -6.85 -5.39 17.46
C GLU A 48 -7.94 -4.51 18.08
N ARG A 49 -7.73 -3.19 18.08
CA ARG A 49 -8.72 -2.22 18.57
C ARG A 49 -10.05 -2.39 17.85
N ARG A 50 -10.05 -2.42 16.52
CA ARG A 50 -11.29 -2.56 15.72
C ARG A 50 -11.99 -3.90 15.92
N LEU A 51 -11.22 -4.98 16.09
CA LEU A 51 -11.78 -6.29 16.36
C LEU A 51 -12.50 -6.31 17.72
N GLU A 52 -11.92 -5.69 18.75
CA GLU A 52 -12.54 -5.61 20.06
C GLU A 52 -13.80 -4.73 20.06
N GLU A 53 -13.78 -3.60 19.34
CA GLU A 53 -14.98 -2.77 19.18
C GLU A 53 -16.13 -3.54 18.51
N LEU A 54 -15.82 -4.41 17.55
CA LEU A 54 -16.81 -5.25 16.89
C LEU A 54 -17.34 -6.35 17.82
N ARG A 55 -16.45 -7.03 18.56
CA ARG A 55 -16.82 -8.12 19.49
C ARG A 55 -17.63 -7.62 20.68
N SER A 56 -17.26 -6.46 21.22
CA SER A 56 -17.98 -5.81 22.32
C SER A 56 -19.31 -5.19 21.89
N GLY A 57 -19.59 -5.11 20.58
CA GLY A 57 -20.79 -4.46 20.04
C GLY A 57 -20.77 -2.93 20.12
N LYS A 58 -19.63 -2.33 20.47
CA LYS A 58 -19.43 -0.86 20.46
C LYS A 58 -19.64 -0.30 19.05
N VAL A 59 -19.32 -1.07 18.02
CA VAL A 59 -19.62 -0.76 16.62
C VAL A 59 -20.50 -1.85 15.99
N GLN A 60 -21.37 -1.44 15.08
CA GLN A 60 -22.19 -2.37 14.31
C GLN A 60 -21.46 -2.79 13.03
N GLY A 61 -21.24 -4.09 12.87
CA GLY A 61 -20.66 -4.64 11.65
C GLY A 61 -21.60 -4.54 10.46
N ILE A 62 -21.03 -4.51 9.26
CA ILE A 62 -21.75 -4.63 7.99
C ILE A 62 -21.70 -6.10 7.55
N PRO A 63 -22.79 -6.69 7.05
CA PRO A 63 -22.74 -8.03 6.49
C PRO A 63 -21.68 -8.12 5.39
N ALA A 64 -20.85 -9.16 5.43
CA ALA A 64 -19.70 -9.30 4.52
C ALA A 64 -20.09 -9.19 3.03
N LYS A 65 -21.26 -9.75 2.65
CA LYS A 65 -21.79 -9.67 1.27
C LYS A 65 -21.98 -8.23 0.79
N ASP A 66 -22.44 -7.35 1.67
CA ASP A 66 -22.75 -5.96 1.35
C ASP A 66 -21.46 -5.15 1.30
N ALA A 67 -20.56 -5.36 2.28
CA ALA A 67 -19.23 -4.75 2.30
C ALA A 67 -18.42 -5.07 1.03
N PHE A 68 -18.38 -6.33 0.61
CA PHE A 68 -17.67 -6.73 -0.61
C PHE A 68 -18.32 -6.22 -1.90
N ARG A 69 -19.65 -6.13 -1.94
CA ARG A 69 -20.36 -5.52 -3.08
C ARG A 69 -19.94 -4.06 -3.22
N ASP A 70 -20.04 -3.29 -2.14
CA ASP A 70 -19.81 -1.84 -2.16
C ASP A 70 -18.34 -1.52 -2.50
N ALA A 71 -17.38 -2.30 -1.97
CA ALA A 71 -15.96 -2.17 -2.33
C ALA A 71 -15.71 -2.38 -3.84
N ARG A 72 -16.33 -3.41 -4.44
CA ARG A 72 -16.19 -3.69 -5.87
C ARG A 72 -16.83 -2.62 -6.75
N GLU A 73 -17.98 -2.08 -6.36
CA GLU A 73 -18.61 -0.98 -7.11
C GLU A 73 -17.75 0.28 -7.08
N THR A 74 -17.04 0.55 -5.99
CA THR A 74 -16.13 1.70 -5.88
C THR A 74 -14.94 1.59 -6.84
N LEU A 75 -14.41 0.38 -7.07
CA LEU A 75 -13.28 0.12 -7.98
C LEU A 75 -13.64 0.21 -9.47
N LYS A 76 -14.93 0.28 -9.83
CA LYS A 76 -15.39 0.42 -11.22
C LYS A 76 -15.44 1.88 -11.70
N ARG A 77 -15.23 2.84 -10.80
CA ARG A 77 -15.15 4.28 -11.11
C ARG A 77 -13.72 4.68 -11.45
#